data_AF-A0AAE3DDL1-F1
#
_entry.id   AF-A0AAE3DDL1-F1
#
_cell.length_a   1.000
_cell.length_b   1.000
_cell.length_c   1.000
_cell.angle_alpha   90.00
_cell.angle_beta   90.00
_cell.angle_gamma   90.00
#
_symmetry.space_group_name_H-M   'P 1'
#
loop_
_entity.id
_entity.type
_entity.pdbx_description
1 polymer ?
#
loop_
_entity_poly.entity_id
_entity_poly.type
_entity_poly.pdbx_seq_one_letter_code
_entity_poly.pdbx_strand_id
1 'polypeptide(L)'
;MNETYLYPYSAQEARIRNQLHMWRESYRANVACRNAIEETIRQNFDGMNLKKDCLEPVLAEYGYKRTEWVLATTLQELSWDGRFSRANKQWAARRYIPQDERHNAEITVRSHPAILDGFVDLYRKAYQKLGLFGPEHCVGDRAEQDYIGKVLVLSPDTLKESCWSQENQLWYAHDGFGCSPHAIGRSVRCTCLGDGEMTRWNRDEFVGVLDEKFLPDWAKESLSQFQQEEAAESPSMNNQSM
;
A
#
# COMPACT_ATOMS: atom_id res chain seq x y z
N MET A 1 -15.52 -5.87 -9.80
CA MET A 1 -14.64 -5.91 -8.62
C MET A 1 -15.49 -5.69 -7.38
N ASN A 2 -15.25 -6.45 -6.33
CA ASN A 2 -15.88 -6.37 -5.03
C ASN A 2 -15.42 -5.06 -4.37
N GLU A 3 -16.33 -4.09 -4.29
CA GLU A 3 -16.06 -2.76 -3.73
C GLU A 3 -16.13 -2.71 -2.20
N THR A 4 -16.25 -3.87 -1.53
CA THR A 4 -16.29 -3.93 -0.07
C THR A 4 -14.99 -3.34 0.48
N TYR A 5 -15.12 -2.38 1.40
CA TYR A 5 -13.99 -1.77 2.08
C TYR A 5 -13.15 -2.83 2.82
N LEU A 6 -11.83 -2.75 2.72
CA LEU A 6 -10.90 -3.59 3.50
C LEU A 6 -10.72 -2.95 4.88
N TYR A 7 -11.28 -3.56 5.92
CA TYR A 7 -11.24 -3.02 7.27
C TYR A 7 -9.93 -3.45 7.95
N PRO A 8 -9.06 -2.51 8.38
CA PRO A 8 -7.67 -2.84 8.75
C PRO A 8 -7.46 -3.20 10.23
N TYR A 9 -8.51 -3.20 11.07
CA TYR A 9 -8.40 -3.46 12.51
C TYR A 9 -9.16 -4.73 12.94
N SER A 10 -8.92 -5.23 14.15
CA SER A 10 -9.59 -6.44 14.66
C SER A 10 -11.07 -6.21 14.92
N ALA A 11 -11.79 -7.31 15.17
CA ALA A 11 -13.18 -7.26 15.62
C ALA A 11 -13.33 -6.46 16.93
N GLN A 12 -12.33 -6.51 17.82
CA GLN A 12 -12.34 -5.81 19.10
C GLN A 12 -12.24 -4.30 18.92
N GLU A 13 -11.29 -3.82 18.11
CA GLU A 13 -11.20 -2.38 17.81
C GLU A 13 -12.45 -1.89 17.07
N ALA A 14 -12.98 -2.69 16.14
CA ALA A 14 -14.20 -2.36 15.43
C ALA A 14 -15.39 -2.18 16.40
N ARG A 15 -15.48 -3.02 17.43
CA ARG A 15 -16.50 -2.88 18.48
C ARG A 15 -16.30 -1.61 19.30
N ILE A 16 -15.07 -1.31 19.72
CA ILE A 16 -14.74 -0.09 20.49
C ILE A 16 -15.09 1.18 19.68
N ARG A 17 -14.84 1.16 18.37
CA ARG A 17 -15.10 2.28 17.45
C ARG A 17 -16.54 2.34 16.94
N ASN A 18 -17.43 1.44 17.36
CA ASN A 18 -18.79 1.30 16.84
C ASN A 18 -18.86 1.06 15.30
N GLN A 19 -17.85 0.37 14.76
CA GLN A 19 -17.67 0.08 13.33
C GLN A 19 -17.79 -1.43 13.02
N LEU A 20 -18.37 -2.21 13.93
CA LEU A 20 -18.46 -3.67 13.82
C LEU A 20 -19.16 -4.14 12.54
N HIS A 21 -20.11 -3.36 12.01
CA HIS A 21 -20.78 -3.68 10.74
C HIS A 21 -19.79 -3.65 9.56
N MET A 22 -18.91 -2.64 9.47
CA MET A 22 -17.89 -2.55 8.42
C MET A 22 -16.90 -3.71 8.51
N TRP A 23 -16.47 -4.05 9.73
CA TRP A 23 -15.61 -5.20 9.96
C TRP A 23 -16.27 -6.50 9.52
N ARG A 24 -17.56 -6.73 9.83
CA ARG A 24 -18.28 -7.94 9.43
C ARG A 24 -18.37 -8.11 7.92
N GLU A 25 -18.71 -7.04 7.20
CA GLU A 25 -18.77 -7.08 5.73
C GLU A 25 -17.39 -7.35 5.13
N SER A 26 -16.36 -6.67 5.65
CA SER A 26 -14.99 -6.88 5.21
C SER A 26 -14.50 -8.31 5.49
N TYR A 27 -14.83 -8.85 6.65
CA TYR A 27 -14.49 -10.20 7.06
C TYR A 27 -15.13 -11.25 6.14
N ARG A 28 -16.42 -11.11 5.80
CA ARG A 28 -17.09 -11.98 4.83
C ARG A 28 -16.40 -11.94 3.47
N ALA A 29 -16.03 -10.75 3.00
CA ALA A 29 -15.29 -10.60 1.75
C ALA A 29 -13.88 -11.22 1.82
N ASN A 30 -13.20 -11.21 2.98
CA ASN A 30 -11.93 -11.92 3.17
C ASN A 30 -12.11 -13.44 3.11
N VAL A 31 -13.15 -13.98 3.75
CA VAL A 31 -13.50 -15.41 3.67
C VAL A 31 -13.83 -15.82 2.22
N ALA A 32 -14.57 -14.99 1.49
CA ALA A 32 -14.88 -15.22 0.09
C ALA A 32 -13.62 -15.18 -0.79
N CYS A 33 -12.73 -14.21 -0.58
CA CYS A 33 -11.45 -14.13 -1.26
C CYS A 33 -10.56 -15.36 -0.99
N ARG A 34 -10.46 -15.80 0.27
CA ARG A 34 -9.80 -17.07 0.64
C ARG A 34 -10.37 -18.25 -0.14
N ASN A 35 -11.69 -18.41 -0.17
CA ASN A 35 -12.35 -19.48 -0.93
C ASN A 35 -12.01 -19.42 -2.41
N ALA A 36 -12.01 -18.23 -3.00
CA ALA A 36 -11.65 -18.04 -4.40
C ALA A 36 -10.20 -18.45 -4.67
N ILE A 37 -9.26 -18.10 -3.79
CA ILE A 37 -7.86 -18.54 -3.89
C ILE A 37 -7.75 -20.07 -3.82
N GLU A 38 -8.40 -20.71 -2.85
CA GLU A 38 -8.40 -22.17 -2.70
C GLU A 38 -8.97 -22.87 -3.96
N GLU A 39 -10.10 -22.36 -4.45
CA GLU A 39 -10.77 -22.84 -5.65
C GLU A 39 -9.89 -22.70 -6.89
N THR A 40 -9.31 -21.52 -7.08
CA THR A 40 -8.39 -21.23 -8.18
C THR A 40 -7.19 -22.17 -8.17
N ILE A 41 -6.55 -22.37 -7.00
CA ILE A 41 -5.42 -23.30 -6.89
C ILE A 41 -5.87 -24.72 -7.27
N ARG A 42 -7.00 -25.17 -6.74
CA ARG A 42 -7.53 -26.51 -7.00
C ARG A 42 -7.85 -26.76 -8.47
N GLN A 43 -8.37 -25.75 -9.18
CA GLN A 43 -8.72 -25.86 -10.59
C GLN A 43 -7.54 -25.75 -11.55
N ASN A 44 -6.46 -25.06 -11.13
CA ASN A 44 -5.37 -24.66 -12.03
C ASN A 44 -4.02 -25.31 -11.71
N PHE A 45 -3.98 -26.28 -10.81
CA PHE A 45 -2.80 -27.08 -10.52
C PHE A 45 -2.83 -28.39 -11.32
N ASP A 46 -1.82 -28.61 -12.17
CA ASP A 46 -1.74 -29.80 -13.05
C ASP A 46 -0.97 -30.99 -12.44
N GLY A 47 -0.61 -30.90 -11.16
CA GLY A 47 0.25 -31.87 -10.47
C GLY A 47 1.72 -31.45 -10.38
N MET A 48 2.16 -30.48 -11.19
CA MET A 48 3.52 -29.94 -11.17
C MET A 48 3.56 -28.42 -11.05
N ASN A 49 2.70 -27.70 -11.76
CA ASN A 49 2.71 -26.23 -11.84
C ASN A 49 1.29 -25.64 -11.71
N LEU A 50 1.24 -24.40 -11.25
CA LEU A 50 0.07 -23.54 -11.38
C LEU A 50 0.09 -22.87 -12.76
N LYS A 51 -1.07 -22.79 -13.42
CA LYS A 51 -1.21 -21.96 -14.62
C LYS A 51 -0.87 -20.50 -14.32
N LYS A 52 -0.23 -19.80 -15.28
CA LYS A 52 0.30 -18.44 -15.06
C LYS A 52 -0.79 -17.37 -14.87
N ASP A 53 -1.95 -17.60 -15.44
CA ASP A 53 -3.14 -16.75 -15.45
C ASP A 53 -4.12 -17.06 -14.31
N CYS A 54 -3.78 -18.00 -13.41
CA CYS A 54 -4.72 -18.43 -12.37
C CYS A 54 -5.14 -17.29 -11.43
N LEU A 55 -4.35 -16.22 -11.31
CA LEU A 55 -4.68 -15.06 -10.47
C LEU A 55 -5.81 -14.20 -11.01
N GLU A 56 -6.02 -14.19 -12.32
CA GLU A 56 -6.90 -13.20 -12.97
C GLU A 56 -8.31 -13.18 -12.38
N PRO A 57 -8.99 -14.32 -12.13
CA PRO A 57 -10.32 -14.31 -11.52
C PRO A 57 -10.32 -13.70 -10.11
N VAL A 58 -9.32 -14.04 -9.29
CA VAL A 58 -9.22 -13.55 -7.91
C VAL A 58 -8.96 -12.05 -7.89
N LEU A 59 -8.05 -11.56 -8.73
CA LEU A 59 -7.70 -10.13 -8.79
C LEU A 59 -8.83 -9.31 -9.42
N ALA A 60 -9.51 -9.81 -10.45
CA ALA A 60 -10.65 -9.14 -11.06
C ALA A 60 -11.83 -9.00 -10.08
N GLU A 61 -12.04 -10.02 -9.24
CA GLU A 61 -13.11 -10.01 -8.26
C GLU A 61 -12.73 -9.28 -6.98
N TYR A 62 -11.58 -9.52 -6.38
CA TYR A 62 -11.25 -9.02 -5.02
C TYR A 62 -10.21 -7.88 -4.99
N GLY A 63 -9.57 -7.57 -6.13
CA GLY A 63 -8.50 -6.58 -6.18
C GLY A 63 -7.20 -7.07 -5.53
N TYR A 64 -6.16 -6.25 -5.66
CA TYR A 64 -4.83 -6.57 -5.11
C TYR A 64 -4.80 -6.45 -3.59
N LYS A 65 -5.36 -5.39 -3.00
CA LYS A 65 -5.30 -5.12 -1.56
C LYS A 65 -5.89 -6.24 -0.72
N ARG A 66 -7.07 -6.73 -1.11
CA ARG A 66 -7.75 -7.80 -0.36
C ARG A 66 -7.05 -9.15 -0.57
N THR A 67 -6.61 -9.43 -1.78
CA THR A 67 -5.84 -10.64 -2.09
C THR A 67 -4.55 -10.65 -1.28
N GLU A 68 -3.81 -9.54 -1.23
CA GLU A 68 -2.64 -9.36 -0.37
C GLU A 68 -2.96 -9.58 1.10
N TRP A 69 -4.05 -8.99 1.60
CA TRP A 69 -4.44 -9.14 3.00
C TRP A 69 -4.60 -10.62 3.39
N VAL A 70 -5.31 -11.39 2.57
CA VAL A 70 -5.55 -12.83 2.81
C VAL A 70 -4.25 -13.63 2.71
N LEU A 71 -3.42 -13.36 1.69
CA LEU A 71 -2.13 -14.05 1.52
C LEU A 71 -1.16 -13.70 2.65
N ALA A 72 -1.02 -12.43 3.01
CA ALA A 72 -0.16 -11.97 4.09
C ALA A 72 -0.60 -12.55 5.45
N THR A 73 -1.91 -12.54 5.75
CA THR A 73 -2.45 -13.19 6.95
C THR A 73 -2.09 -14.66 6.97
N THR A 74 -2.31 -15.38 5.85
CA THR A 74 -1.99 -16.81 5.76
C THR A 74 -0.51 -17.10 6.02
N LEU A 75 0.40 -16.31 5.46
CA LEU A 75 1.84 -16.52 5.64
C LEU A 75 2.32 -16.16 7.04
N GLN A 76 1.68 -15.21 7.72
CA GLN A 76 1.98 -14.88 9.11
C GLN A 76 1.47 -15.98 10.06
N GLU A 77 0.24 -16.47 9.87
CA GLU A 77 -0.34 -17.59 10.63
C GLU A 77 0.46 -18.89 10.44
N LEU A 78 0.98 -19.13 9.23
CA LEU A 78 1.79 -20.30 8.89
C LEU A 78 3.30 -20.00 8.88
N SER A 79 3.74 -18.98 9.60
CA SER A 79 5.15 -18.53 9.61
C SER A 79 6.15 -19.62 10.04
N TRP A 80 5.67 -20.62 10.80
CA TRP A 80 6.43 -21.80 11.22
C TRP A 80 6.67 -22.84 10.10
N ASP A 81 5.86 -22.85 9.04
CA ASP A 81 5.98 -23.87 7.99
C ASP A 81 7.20 -23.60 7.11
N GLY A 82 8.13 -24.56 7.05
CA GLY A 82 9.40 -24.43 6.33
C GLY A 82 9.29 -24.42 4.80
N ARG A 83 8.12 -24.71 4.23
CA ARG A 83 7.92 -24.79 2.77
C ARG A 83 7.68 -23.43 2.11
N PHE A 84 7.28 -22.41 2.88
CA PHE A 84 7.18 -21.05 2.37
C PHE A 84 8.56 -20.43 2.23
N SER A 85 8.83 -19.79 1.10
CA SER A 85 10.10 -19.15 0.83
C SER A 85 10.37 -18.01 1.80
N ARG A 86 11.66 -17.76 2.10
CA ARG A 86 12.06 -16.62 2.94
C ARG A 86 11.58 -15.29 2.35
N ALA A 87 11.59 -15.17 1.03
CA ALA A 87 11.16 -13.97 0.34
C ALA A 87 9.65 -13.71 0.54
N ASN A 88 8.82 -14.74 0.44
CA ASN A 88 7.37 -14.60 0.65
C ASN A 88 7.03 -14.31 2.11
N LYS A 89 7.71 -14.95 3.07
CA LYS A 89 7.55 -14.63 4.49
C LYS A 89 7.92 -13.19 4.81
N GLN A 90 9.05 -12.71 4.28
CA GLN A 90 9.49 -11.32 4.47
C GLN A 90 8.54 -10.31 3.82
N TRP A 91 8.02 -10.62 2.63
CA TRP A 91 7.02 -9.80 1.97
C TRP A 91 5.74 -9.70 2.81
N ALA A 92 5.20 -10.84 3.27
CA ALA A 92 4.01 -10.88 4.11
C ALA A 92 4.19 -10.14 5.44
N ALA A 93 5.37 -10.20 6.06
CA ALA A 93 5.67 -9.53 7.33
C ALA A 93 5.70 -8.00 7.25
N ARG A 94 5.76 -7.41 6.03
CA ARG A 94 5.66 -5.95 5.85
C ARG A 94 4.24 -5.43 6.13
N ARG A 95 3.24 -6.30 5.99
CA ARG A 95 1.85 -5.95 6.26
C ARG A 95 1.58 -6.11 7.75
N TYR A 96 1.11 -5.06 8.40
CA TYR A 96 0.54 -5.19 9.74
C TYR A 96 -0.80 -5.92 9.67
N ILE A 97 -0.88 -7.08 10.32
CA ILE A 97 -2.12 -7.83 10.52
C ILE A 97 -2.49 -7.73 12.00
N PRO A 98 -3.69 -7.24 12.35
CA PRO A 98 -4.10 -7.12 13.74
C PRO A 98 -4.19 -8.50 14.41
N GLN A 99 -3.89 -8.57 15.70
CA GLN A 99 -4.02 -9.80 16.47
C GLN A 99 -5.50 -10.14 16.64
N ASP A 100 -5.98 -11.12 15.89
CA ASP A 100 -7.34 -11.64 15.95
C ASP A 100 -7.33 -13.13 15.58
N GLU A 101 -6.66 -13.93 16.42
CA GLU A 101 -6.24 -15.32 16.14
C GLU A 101 -7.36 -16.18 15.55
N ARG A 102 -8.57 -16.10 16.11
CA ARG A 102 -9.71 -16.87 15.62
C ARG A 102 -10.07 -16.49 14.17
N HIS A 103 -10.22 -15.20 13.90
CA HIS A 103 -10.65 -14.73 12.59
C HIS A 103 -9.52 -14.82 11.55
N ASN A 104 -8.26 -14.63 11.97
CA ASN A 104 -7.08 -14.84 11.15
C ASN A 104 -6.95 -16.31 10.71
N ALA A 105 -7.11 -17.24 11.65
CA ALA A 105 -7.14 -18.68 11.37
C ALA A 105 -8.31 -19.06 10.45
N GLU A 106 -9.46 -18.40 10.59
CA GLU A 106 -10.59 -18.59 9.69
C GLU A 106 -10.30 -18.07 8.27
N ILE A 107 -9.57 -16.96 8.05
CA ILE A 107 -9.24 -16.49 6.67
C ILE A 107 -7.96 -17.10 6.07
N THR A 108 -7.27 -17.97 6.81
CA THR A 108 -6.07 -18.66 6.34
C THR A 108 -6.39 -19.62 5.20
N VAL A 109 -5.68 -19.50 4.07
CA VAL A 109 -5.85 -20.33 2.87
C VAL A 109 -5.39 -21.77 3.15
N ARG A 110 -6.30 -22.74 2.96
CA ARG A 110 -6.06 -24.16 3.18
C ARG A 110 -5.72 -24.87 1.88
N SER A 111 -4.47 -24.72 1.45
CA SER A 111 -3.88 -25.46 0.33
C SER A 111 -2.53 -26.07 0.73
N HIS A 112 -1.97 -26.95 -0.09
CA HIS A 112 -0.62 -27.47 0.16
C HIS A 112 0.40 -26.32 0.16
N PRO A 113 1.19 -26.11 1.24
CA PRO A 113 2.01 -24.90 1.40
C PRO A 113 2.97 -24.60 0.25
N ALA A 114 3.58 -25.62 -0.36
CA ALA A 114 4.46 -25.40 -1.51
C ALA A 114 3.72 -24.86 -2.76
N ILE A 115 2.46 -25.25 -2.96
CA ILE A 115 1.64 -24.76 -4.07
C ILE A 115 1.21 -23.31 -3.77
N LEU A 116 0.82 -23.05 -2.53
CA LEU A 116 0.45 -21.70 -2.10
C LEU A 116 1.64 -20.73 -2.17
N ASP A 117 2.86 -21.18 -1.83
CA ASP A 117 4.08 -20.36 -1.99
C ASP A 117 4.29 -19.94 -3.45
N GLY A 118 4.08 -20.88 -4.39
CA GLY A 118 4.10 -20.58 -5.83
C GLY A 118 2.99 -19.61 -6.27
N PHE A 119 1.80 -19.70 -5.68
CA PHE A 119 0.71 -18.74 -5.93
C PHE A 119 1.08 -17.32 -5.45
N VAL A 120 1.72 -17.21 -4.28
CA VAL A 120 2.22 -15.93 -3.74
C VAL A 120 3.30 -15.34 -4.63
N ASP A 121 4.19 -16.16 -5.20
CA ASP A 121 5.18 -15.71 -6.19
C ASP A 121 4.51 -15.14 -7.44
N LEU A 122 3.44 -15.78 -7.94
CA LEU A 122 2.66 -15.24 -9.05
C LEU A 122 2.05 -13.88 -8.66
N TYR A 123 1.46 -13.77 -7.46
CA TYR A 123 0.83 -12.53 -6.98
C TYR A 123 1.85 -11.40 -6.93
N ARG A 124 3.01 -11.64 -6.30
CA ARG A 124 4.08 -10.65 -6.18
C ARG A 124 4.61 -10.21 -7.55
N LYS A 125 4.73 -11.13 -8.51
CA LYS A 125 5.10 -10.80 -9.90
C LYS A 125 4.02 -9.97 -10.60
N ALA A 126 2.74 -10.26 -10.39
CA ALA A 126 1.64 -9.47 -10.95
C ALA A 126 1.63 -8.05 -10.36
N TYR A 127 1.76 -7.92 -9.03
CA TYR A 127 1.85 -6.64 -8.35
C TYR A 127 3.06 -5.82 -8.82
N GLN A 128 4.24 -6.44 -8.97
CA GLN A 128 5.43 -5.77 -9.45
C GLN A 128 5.27 -5.19 -10.87
N LYS A 129 4.49 -5.86 -11.74
CA LYS A 129 4.21 -5.37 -13.10
C LYS A 129 3.36 -4.10 -13.13
N LEU A 130 2.72 -3.72 -12.02
CA LEU A 130 2.02 -2.43 -11.91
C LEU A 130 3.00 -1.25 -11.94
N GLY A 131 4.29 -1.48 -11.69
CA GLY A 131 5.31 -0.43 -11.74
C GLY A 131 5.18 0.62 -10.64
N LEU A 132 4.45 0.33 -9.57
CA LEU A 132 4.24 1.26 -8.46
C LEU A 132 5.51 1.47 -7.63
N PHE A 133 5.64 2.65 -7.05
CA PHE A 133 6.72 2.96 -6.13
C PHE A 133 6.45 2.32 -4.76
N GLY A 134 7.33 1.42 -4.32
CA GLY A 134 7.39 0.88 -2.96
C GLY A 134 8.59 1.36 -2.13
N PRO A 135 8.78 0.81 -0.91
CA PRO A 135 9.86 1.18 0.01
C PRO A 135 11.26 1.05 -0.59
N GLU A 136 11.47 0.14 -1.53
CA GLU A 136 12.73 -0.03 -2.26
C GLU A 136 13.15 1.17 -3.12
N HIS A 137 12.22 2.10 -3.40
CA HIS A 137 12.50 3.34 -4.11
C HIS A 137 12.74 4.53 -3.18
N CYS A 138 12.64 4.32 -1.86
CA CYS A 138 12.79 5.38 -0.88
C CYS A 138 14.17 5.36 -0.21
N VAL A 139 14.60 6.50 0.31
CA VAL A 139 15.89 6.66 1.00
C VAL A 139 15.72 7.09 2.44
N GLY A 140 16.67 6.68 3.28
CA GLY A 140 16.77 7.08 4.69
C GLY A 140 15.70 6.46 5.59
N ASP A 141 15.73 6.87 6.86
CA ASP A 141 14.75 6.44 7.84
C ASP A 141 13.53 7.38 7.81
N ARG A 142 12.39 6.85 7.38
CA ARG A 142 11.11 7.55 7.34
C ARG A 142 10.74 8.16 8.70
N ALA A 143 11.14 7.54 9.81
CA ALA A 143 10.83 8.04 11.15
C ALA A 143 11.56 9.35 11.49
N GLU A 144 12.71 9.62 10.86
CA GLU A 144 13.64 10.69 11.25
C GLU A 144 13.78 11.80 10.20
N GLN A 145 13.18 11.64 9.02
CA GLN A 145 13.37 12.60 7.93
C GLN A 145 12.39 13.78 7.97
N ASP A 146 12.92 14.99 7.83
CA ASP A 146 12.10 16.13 7.44
C ASP A 146 11.61 15.98 5.98
N TYR A 147 10.34 16.29 5.70
CA TYR A 147 9.77 16.15 4.35
C TYR A 147 9.75 17.45 3.53
N ILE A 148 10.02 18.62 4.11
CA ILE A 148 9.95 19.90 3.39
C ILE A 148 10.89 19.89 2.18
N GLY A 149 10.35 20.28 1.02
CA GLY A 149 11.10 20.37 -0.24
C GLY A 149 11.45 19.01 -0.86
N LYS A 150 10.83 17.91 -0.41
CA LYS A 150 11.13 16.56 -0.88
C LYS A 150 9.98 15.97 -1.68
N VAL A 151 10.32 15.06 -2.59
CA VAL A 151 9.35 14.20 -3.28
C VAL A 151 9.07 12.98 -2.42
N LEU A 152 7.80 12.80 -2.07
CA LEU A 152 7.31 11.71 -1.24
C LEU A 152 6.56 10.69 -2.09
N VAL A 153 6.71 9.43 -1.73
CA VAL A 153 5.95 8.32 -2.32
C VAL A 153 4.71 8.06 -1.47
N LEU A 154 3.53 8.32 -2.02
CA LEU A 154 2.26 7.98 -1.39
C LEU A 154 2.02 6.47 -1.43
N SER A 155 1.56 5.91 -0.32
CA SER A 155 1.28 4.48 -0.22
C SER A 155 0.11 4.07 -1.13
N PRO A 156 0.24 2.96 -1.89
CA PRO A 156 -0.88 2.35 -2.60
C PRO A 156 -2.07 2.02 -1.69
N ASP A 157 -1.84 1.82 -0.39
CA ASP A 157 -2.90 1.60 0.60
C ASP A 157 -3.82 2.80 0.80
N THR A 158 -3.31 4.01 0.59
CA THR A 158 -4.05 5.27 0.73
C THR A 158 -5.00 5.49 -0.45
N LEU A 159 -4.55 5.16 -1.67
CA LEU A 159 -5.30 5.38 -2.91
C LEU A 159 -6.29 4.24 -3.20
N LYS A 160 -7.40 4.53 -3.89
CA LYS A 160 -8.22 3.47 -4.49
C LYS A 160 -7.41 2.74 -5.56
N GLU A 161 -7.61 1.44 -5.74
CA GLU A 161 -6.89 0.65 -6.75
C GLU A 161 -7.09 1.18 -8.18
N SER A 162 -8.27 1.75 -8.46
CA SER A 162 -8.57 2.41 -9.75
C SER A 162 -7.71 3.64 -10.03
N CYS A 163 -7.07 4.20 -9.00
CA CYS A 163 -6.20 5.37 -9.08
C CYS A 163 -4.72 4.98 -8.97
N TRP A 164 -4.38 3.70 -9.02
CA TRP A 164 -2.99 3.27 -8.97
C TRP A 164 -2.26 3.59 -10.28
N SER A 165 -1.29 4.49 -10.18
CA SER A 165 -0.32 4.81 -11.22
C SER A 165 0.90 5.48 -10.58
N GLN A 166 2.00 5.61 -11.32
CA GLN A 166 3.19 6.32 -10.81
C GLN A 166 2.89 7.80 -10.60
N GLU A 167 2.11 8.40 -11.50
CA GLU A 167 1.72 9.81 -11.50
C GLU A 167 0.97 10.20 -10.22
N ASN A 168 0.09 9.31 -9.73
CA ASN A 168 -0.70 9.56 -8.53
C ASN A 168 0.06 9.28 -7.22
N GLN A 169 1.28 8.71 -7.29
CA GLN A 169 2.08 8.37 -6.11
C GLN A 169 3.12 9.42 -5.75
N LEU A 170 3.54 10.29 -6.67
CA LEU A 170 4.63 11.23 -6.39
C LEU A 170 4.09 12.60 -5.99
N TRP A 171 4.43 13.02 -4.77
CA TRP A 171 3.93 14.25 -4.16
C TRP A 171 5.10 15.10 -3.67
N TYR A 172 5.17 16.35 -4.11
CA TYR A 172 6.13 17.33 -3.60
C TYR A 172 5.58 17.96 -2.32
N ALA A 173 6.34 17.86 -1.23
CA ALA A 173 5.94 18.36 0.08
C ALA A 173 6.42 19.79 0.33
N HIS A 174 5.48 20.67 0.63
CA HIS A 174 5.71 22.09 0.87
C HIS A 174 5.99 22.35 2.35
N ASP A 175 5.00 22.06 3.20
CA ASP A 175 5.08 22.31 4.63
C ASP A 175 4.00 21.52 5.41
N GLY A 176 3.80 21.91 6.66
CA GLY A 176 2.85 21.33 7.57
C GLY A 176 3.55 20.60 8.70
N PHE A 177 2.87 20.51 9.84
CA PHE A 177 3.48 19.93 11.04
C PHE A 177 3.99 18.50 10.82
N GLY A 178 3.33 17.71 9.97
CA GLY A 178 3.72 16.33 9.64
C GLY A 178 4.97 16.21 8.78
N CYS A 179 5.50 17.32 8.23
CA CYS A 179 6.79 17.27 7.56
C CYS A 179 7.93 17.02 8.56
N SER A 180 7.81 17.56 9.78
CA SER A 180 8.79 17.32 10.82
C SER A 180 8.53 15.97 11.50
N PRO A 181 9.55 15.11 11.67
CA PRO A 181 9.40 13.76 12.24
C PRO A 181 8.92 13.75 13.70
N HIS A 182 9.23 14.78 14.48
CA HIS A 182 8.95 14.82 15.93
C HIS A 182 7.80 15.74 16.31
N ALA A 183 7.15 16.36 15.33
CA ALA A 183 5.98 17.18 15.59
C ALA A 183 4.76 16.31 15.90
N ILE A 184 3.86 16.83 16.74
CA ILE A 184 2.60 16.15 17.10
C ILE A 184 1.64 16.13 15.90
N GLY A 185 1.63 17.21 15.11
CA GLY A 185 0.76 17.33 13.94
C GLY A 185 1.23 16.42 12.80
N ARG A 186 0.28 15.81 12.08
CA ARG A 186 0.57 14.81 11.02
C ARG A 186 0.43 15.36 9.60
N SER A 187 -0.04 16.60 9.46
CA SER A 187 -0.32 17.24 8.18
C SER A 187 0.91 17.42 7.30
N VAL A 188 0.83 17.00 6.05
CA VAL A 188 1.78 17.39 5.00
C VAL A 188 0.96 18.04 3.90
N ARG A 189 1.19 19.32 3.62
CA ARG A 189 0.65 19.98 2.43
C ARG A 189 1.56 19.68 1.26
N CYS A 190 0.99 19.24 0.16
CA CYS A 190 1.76 18.74 -0.97
C CYS A 190 1.02 18.93 -2.28
N THR A 191 1.78 18.98 -3.37
CA THR A 191 1.28 19.00 -4.75
C THR A 191 1.61 17.67 -5.42
N CYS A 192 0.62 17.07 -6.06
CA CYS A 192 0.81 15.89 -6.90
C CYS A 192 1.65 16.26 -8.13
N LEU A 193 2.72 15.51 -8.41
CA LEU A 193 3.57 15.78 -9.57
C LEU A 193 2.91 15.38 -10.90
N GLY A 194 1.91 14.50 -10.85
CA GLY A 194 1.23 13.98 -12.03
C GLY A 194 0.22 14.94 -12.66
N ASP A 195 -0.53 15.66 -11.83
CA ASP A 195 -1.65 16.52 -12.27
C ASP A 195 -1.67 17.92 -11.64
N GLY A 196 -0.75 18.22 -10.72
CA GLY A 196 -0.67 19.49 -10.02
C GLY A 196 -1.71 19.67 -8.91
N GLU A 197 -2.48 18.64 -8.55
CA GLU A 197 -3.47 18.76 -7.46
C GLU A 197 -2.77 19.07 -6.14
N MET A 198 -3.22 20.13 -5.46
CA MET A 198 -2.80 20.42 -4.09
C MET A 198 -3.73 19.73 -3.09
N THR A 199 -3.17 18.89 -2.24
CA THR A 199 -3.91 18.19 -1.19
C THR A 199 -3.09 18.13 0.09
N ARG A 200 -3.77 17.85 1.20
CA ARG A 200 -3.15 17.51 2.47
C ARG A 200 -3.25 16.01 2.71
N TRP A 201 -2.10 15.37 2.92
CA TRP A 201 -1.99 14.00 3.41
C TRP A 201 -1.46 13.97 4.84
N ASN A 202 -1.53 12.81 5.49
CA ASN A 202 -0.87 12.55 6.75
C ASN A 202 0.50 11.91 6.53
N ARG A 203 1.45 12.20 7.42
CA ARG A 203 2.82 11.66 7.38
C ARG A 203 2.86 10.13 7.26
N ASP A 204 1.94 9.42 7.91
CA ASP A 204 1.84 7.96 7.90
C ASP A 204 1.26 7.36 6.60
N GLU A 205 0.71 8.18 5.71
CA GLU A 205 0.20 7.74 4.41
C GLU A 205 1.31 7.67 3.35
N PHE A 206 2.50 8.21 3.65
CA PHE A 206 3.67 8.12 2.77
C PHE A 206 4.54 6.91 3.12
N VAL A 207 5.01 6.24 2.08
CA VAL A 207 6.03 5.18 2.15
C VAL A 207 7.37 5.75 2.57
N GLY A 208 7.74 6.92 2.05
CA GLY A 208 8.99 7.60 2.36
C GLY A 208 9.36 8.67 1.34
N VAL A 209 10.58 9.20 1.49
CA VAL A 209 11.19 10.14 0.53
C VAL A 209 11.74 9.34 -0.65
N LEU A 210 11.35 9.70 -1.87
CA LEU A 210 11.83 9.08 -3.09
C LEU A 210 13.34 9.31 -3.26
N ASP A 211 14.08 8.25 -3.64
CA ASP A 211 15.45 8.38 -4.13
C ASP A 211 15.46 9.13 -5.46
N GLU A 212 16.30 10.17 -5.57
CA GLU A 212 16.41 10.98 -6.79
C GLU A 212 16.74 10.15 -8.03
N LYS A 213 17.47 9.03 -7.88
CA LYS A 213 17.78 8.13 -9.01
C LYS A 213 16.54 7.46 -9.62
N PHE A 214 15.44 7.38 -8.87
CA PHE A 214 14.16 6.81 -9.31
C PHE A 214 13.16 7.86 -9.74
N LEU A 215 13.51 9.16 -9.67
CA LEU A 215 12.63 10.24 -10.11
C LEU A 215 12.50 10.23 -11.64
N PRO A 216 11.30 10.01 -12.20
CA PRO A 216 11.09 10.00 -13.65
C PRO A 216 11.27 11.40 -14.26
N ASP A 217 11.57 11.46 -15.56
CA ASP A 217 11.83 12.74 -16.24
C ASP A 217 10.60 13.67 -16.24
N TRP A 218 9.40 13.12 -16.47
CA TRP A 218 8.15 13.90 -16.37
C TRP A 218 7.98 14.55 -14.99
N ALA A 219 8.38 13.85 -13.92
CA ALA A 219 8.26 14.35 -12.55
C ALA A 219 9.31 15.42 -12.24
N LYS A 220 10.51 15.34 -12.84
CA LYS A 220 11.54 16.40 -12.75
C LYS A 220 11.08 17.69 -13.39
N GLU A 221 10.42 17.59 -14.55
CA GLU A 221 9.86 18.74 -15.26
C GLU A 221 8.77 19.42 -14.43
N SER A 222 7.78 18.66 -13.94
CA SER A 222 6.73 19.18 -13.06
C SER A 222 7.29 19.80 -11.78
N LEU A 223 8.25 19.14 -11.12
CA LEU A 223 8.89 19.66 -9.91
C LEU A 223 9.58 21.01 -10.17
N SER A 224 10.28 21.14 -11.29
CA SER A 224 10.96 22.39 -11.68
C SER A 224 9.96 23.53 -11.93
N GLN A 225 8.81 23.23 -12.54
CA GLN A 225 7.75 24.20 -12.76
C GLN A 225 7.17 24.71 -11.43
N PHE A 226 6.80 23.80 -10.53
CA PHE A 226 6.21 24.18 -9.24
C PHE A 226 7.18 24.98 -8.36
N GLN A 227 8.47 24.63 -8.36
CA GLN A 227 9.48 25.39 -7.62
C GLN A 227 9.68 26.82 -8.18
N GLN A 228 9.56 26.99 -9.50
CA GLN A 228 9.62 28.32 -10.13
C GLN A 228 8.39 29.16 -9.78
N GLU A 229 7.20 28.56 -9.79
CA GLU A 229 5.95 29.21 -9.39
C GLU A 229 5.99 29.64 -7.92
N GLU A 230 6.42 28.76 -7.01
CA GLU A 230 6.54 29.06 -5.57
C GLU A 230 7.55 30.20 -5.31
N ALA A 231 8.68 30.21 -6.03
CA ALA A 231 9.66 31.30 -5.97
C ALA A 231 9.10 32.62 -6.53
N ALA A 232 8.24 32.57 -7.56
CA ALA A 232 7.61 33.74 -8.15
C ALA A 232 6.46 34.31 -7.30
N GLU A 233 5.79 33.49 -6.48
CA GLU A 233 4.77 33.92 -5.51
C GLU A 233 5.36 34.45 -4.19
N SER A 234 6.64 34.18 -3.93
CA SER A 234 7.38 34.64 -2.75
C SER A 234 7.87 36.11 -2.68
N PRO A 235 7.56 37.07 -3.58
CA PRO A 235 7.97 38.46 -3.40
C PRO A 235 6.85 39.33 -2.80
N SER A 236 6.82 39.47 -1.45
CA SER A 236 6.59 40.72 -0.69
C SER A 236 6.09 40.50 0.74
N MET A 237 7.01 40.21 1.67
CA MET A 237 6.83 40.61 3.08
C MET A 237 8.08 41.37 3.55
N ASN A 238 8.34 42.53 2.95
CA ASN A 238 9.10 43.60 3.60
C ASN A 238 8.98 44.89 2.80
N ASN A 239 7.83 45.54 2.89
CA ASN A 239 7.78 46.99 2.86
C ASN A 239 6.44 47.48 3.41
N GLN A 240 6.39 47.76 4.72
CA GLN A 240 5.66 48.90 5.30
C GLN A 240 5.72 48.80 6.82
N SER A 241 6.62 49.58 7.42
CA SER A 241 6.34 50.35 8.64
C SER A 241 7.27 51.56 8.58
N MET A 242 6.70 52.70 8.19
CA MET A 242 7.26 54.02 8.47
C MET A 242 7.17 54.30 9.97
#